data_AF-A0A2E9XN81-F1
#
_entry.id   AF-A0A2E9XN81-F1
#
_cell.length_a   1.000
_cell.length_b   1.000
_cell.length_c   1.000
_cell.angle_alpha   90.00
_cell.angle_beta   90.00
_cell.angle_gamma   90.00
#
_symmetry.space_group_name_H-M   'P 1'
#
loop_
_entity.id
_entity.type
_entity.pdbx_description
1 polymer ?
#
loop_
_entity_poly.entity_id
_entity_poly.type
_entity_poly.pdbx_seq_one_letter_code
_entity_poly.pdbx_strand_id
1 'polypeptide(L)'
;MEINRLKLSVVTLAICILLESIVGEIFLQAIVLGTGFPHVLLGLRYSRKGLSAAMNQTTSKLILLIAASLGILAITYEWDLLTLVFYFGLHHALAETYFGKVQPSVLESWKRGLLVVSIFSSYLFATRADTGMSYSFNATMLAISLTSSSIYLSLFKAKLFDKSKILGFLNNHSWSIIGPSLAIFAIWSPIDWKIIILYHFTFYGLLPLLKKDMVSGAKRKKFWIEGAVWNGLGLLLFLILAVVAIKWNKPSALYIPTQCFLALTYLHITWSFLISPANPEWIKRIVGQGAKTAV
;
A
#
# COMPACT_ATOMS: atom_id res chain seq x y z
N MET A 1 11.41 -23.98 4.04
CA MET A 1 10.02 -23.54 4.22
C MET A 1 9.69 -22.48 3.18
N GLU A 2 8.74 -22.75 2.28
CA GLU A 2 8.31 -21.78 1.27
C GLU A 2 7.25 -20.86 1.91
N ILE A 3 7.59 -19.59 2.09
CA ILE A 3 6.64 -18.60 2.61
C ILE A 3 5.67 -18.29 1.46
N ASN A 4 4.41 -18.64 1.64
CA ASN A 4 3.32 -18.33 0.72
C ASN A 4 2.79 -16.91 1.00
N ARG A 5 2.45 -16.16 -0.05
CA ARG A 5 1.99 -14.76 0.04
C ARG A 5 0.78 -14.60 0.95
N LEU A 6 -0.19 -15.52 0.88
CA LEU A 6 -1.38 -15.50 1.75
C LEU A 6 -0.97 -15.52 3.23
N LYS A 7 -0.07 -16.43 3.61
CA LYS A 7 0.40 -16.53 5.00
C LYS A 7 1.12 -15.26 5.43
N LEU A 8 2.00 -14.72 4.60
CA LEU A 8 2.70 -13.47 4.90
C LEU A 8 1.72 -12.30 5.05
N SER A 9 0.74 -12.17 4.14
CA SER A 9 -0.28 -11.11 4.22
C SER A 9 -1.09 -11.21 5.50
N VAL A 10 -1.65 -12.39 5.80
CA VAL A 10 -2.49 -12.59 6.99
C VAL A 10 -1.71 -12.36 8.29
N VAL A 11 -0.51 -12.94 8.41
CA VAL A 11 0.32 -12.77 9.62
C VAL A 11 0.74 -11.32 9.81
N THR A 12 1.19 -10.65 8.74
CA THR A 12 1.60 -9.25 8.83
C THR A 12 0.42 -8.36 9.22
N LEU A 13 -0.74 -8.56 8.60
CA LEU A 13 -1.94 -7.76 8.89
C LEU A 13 -2.43 -8.00 10.33
N ALA A 14 -2.44 -9.25 10.79
CA ALA A 14 -2.81 -9.58 12.16
C ALA A 14 -1.87 -8.93 13.19
N ILE A 15 -0.55 -8.93 12.92
CA ILE A 15 0.43 -8.24 13.78
C ILE A 15 0.16 -6.73 13.79
N CYS A 16 -0.11 -6.11 12.64
CA CYS A 16 -0.41 -4.69 12.57
C CYS A 16 -1.70 -4.32 13.33
N ILE A 17 -2.77 -5.11 13.19
CA ILE A 17 -4.03 -4.90 13.94
C ILE A 17 -3.79 -5.10 15.45
N LEU A 18 -3.00 -6.08 15.84
CA LEU A 18 -2.66 -6.27 17.25
C LEU A 18 -1.88 -5.07 17.81
N LEU A 19 -0.96 -4.50 17.02
CA LEU A 19 -0.22 -3.29 17.42
C LEU A 19 -1.15 -2.11 17.70
N GLU A 20 -2.20 -1.92 16.91
CA GLU A 20 -3.22 -0.89 17.13
C GLU A 20 -3.84 -0.98 18.53
N SER A 21 -4.13 -2.19 18.99
CA SER A 21 -4.79 -2.43 20.29
C SER A 21 -3.89 -2.26 21.51
N ILE A 22 -2.56 -2.31 21.31
CA ILE A 22 -1.58 -2.32 22.42
C ILE A 22 -0.81 -0.99 22.49
N VAL A 23 -0.60 -0.34 21.35
CA VAL A 23 0.27 0.82 21.23
C VAL A 23 -0.57 2.10 21.27
N GLY A 24 -0.25 3.01 22.19
CA GLY A 24 -0.90 4.32 22.25
C GLY A 24 -0.65 5.14 20.97
N GLU A 25 -1.60 6.00 20.62
CA GLU A 25 -1.66 6.76 19.37
C GLU A 25 -0.34 7.47 19.00
N ILE A 26 0.30 8.15 19.97
CA ILE A 26 1.54 8.87 19.72
C ILE A 26 2.72 7.94 19.36
N PHE A 27 2.73 6.74 19.94
CA PHE A 27 3.74 5.72 19.62
C PHE A 27 3.40 5.03 18.30
N LEU A 28 2.12 4.83 17.99
CA LEU A 28 1.70 4.32 16.69
C LEU A 28 2.16 5.27 15.57
N GLN A 29 1.94 6.57 15.74
CA GLN A 29 2.44 7.60 14.83
C GLN A 29 3.97 7.52 14.69
N ALA A 30 4.70 7.38 15.80
CA ALA A 30 6.15 7.24 15.76
C ALA A 30 6.62 5.99 15.00
N ILE A 31 5.93 4.86 15.13
CA ILE A 31 6.24 3.63 14.39
C ILE A 31 5.96 3.83 12.90
N VAL A 32 4.84 4.46 12.53
CA VAL A 32 4.52 4.80 11.13
C VAL A 32 5.60 5.67 10.52
N LEU A 33 6.02 6.74 11.20
CA LEU A 33 7.07 7.63 10.71
C LEU A 33 8.43 6.91 10.65
N GLY A 34 8.76 6.17 11.71
CA GLY A 34 10.02 5.44 11.83
C GLY A 34 10.21 4.31 10.84
N THR A 35 9.13 3.75 10.30
CA THR A 35 9.19 2.76 9.21
C THR A 35 8.92 3.38 7.84
N GLY A 36 8.06 4.39 7.79
CA GLY A 36 7.62 5.04 6.56
C GLY A 36 8.69 5.89 5.88
N PHE A 37 9.43 6.72 6.62
CA PHE A 37 10.56 7.45 6.03
C PHE A 37 11.61 6.49 5.44
N PRO A 38 12.11 5.47 6.18
CA PRO A 38 12.97 4.45 5.60
C PRO A 38 12.37 3.75 4.39
N HIS A 39 11.08 3.39 4.42
CA HIS A 39 10.40 2.75 3.28
C HIS A 39 10.50 3.61 2.02
N VAL A 40 10.17 4.90 2.12
CA VAL A 40 10.25 5.84 0.98
C VAL A 40 11.69 6.02 0.50
N LEU A 41 12.63 6.25 1.42
CA LEU A 41 14.04 6.52 1.07
C LEU A 41 14.74 5.30 0.48
N LEU A 42 14.51 4.11 1.02
CA LEU A 42 15.01 2.86 0.45
C LEU A 42 14.35 2.59 -0.90
N GLY A 43 13.04 2.81 -1.01
CA GLY A 43 12.31 2.74 -2.28
C GLY A 43 12.96 3.59 -3.37
N LEU A 44 13.28 4.85 -3.06
CA LEU A 44 14.01 5.76 -3.95
C LEU A 44 15.40 5.23 -4.33
N ARG A 45 16.19 4.81 -3.33
CA ARG A 45 17.56 4.29 -3.55
C ARG A 45 17.57 3.10 -4.49
N TYR A 46 16.68 2.13 -4.27
CA TYR A 46 16.63 0.90 -5.05
C TYR A 46 15.92 1.07 -6.41
N SER A 47 15.14 2.13 -6.59
CA SER A 47 14.44 2.43 -7.84
C SER A 47 15.07 3.54 -8.69
N ARG A 48 16.22 4.08 -8.26
CA ARG A 48 16.91 5.23 -8.90
C ARG A 48 17.04 5.10 -10.43
N LYS A 49 17.35 3.92 -10.97
CA LYS A 49 17.45 3.71 -12.42
C LYS A 49 16.10 3.88 -13.12
N GLY A 50 15.04 3.31 -12.57
CA GLY A 50 13.68 3.43 -13.11
C GLY A 50 13.18 4.87 -13.04
N LEU A 51 13.43 5.56 -11.92
CA LEU A 51 13.10 6.97 -11.77
C LEU A 51 13.88 7.85 -12.75
N SER A 52 15.18 7.61 -12.91
CA SER A 52 15.97 8.35 -13.90
C SER A 52 15.45 8.16 -15.32
N ALA A 53 15.00 6.95 -15.67
CA ALA A 53 14.40 6.69 -16.97
C ALA A 53 13.04 7.40 -17.13
N ALA A 54 12.18 7.37 -16.11
CA ALA A 54 10.91 8.08 -16.11
C ALA A 54 11.11 9.61 -16.24
N MET A 55 12.11 10.17 -15.56
CA MET A 55 12.43 11.60 -15.64
C MET A 55 12.92 12.05 -17.03
N ASN A 56 13.29 11.14 -17.92
CA ASN A 56 13.59 11.50 -19.30
C ASN A 56 12.32 11.75 -20.14
N GLN A 57 11.13 11.38 -19.65
CA GLN A 57 9.86 11.58 -20.32
C GLN A 57 9.15 12.84 -19.82
N THR A 58 8.70 13.69 -20.74
CA THR A 58 7.96 14.93 -20.42
C THR A 58 6.67 14.66 -19.64
N THR A 59 5.93 13.61 -20.02
CA THR A 59 4.68 13.23 -19.35
C THR A 59 4.92 12.84 -17.90
N SER A 60 5.93 12.01 -17.62
CA SER A 60 6.24 11.61 -16.24
C SER A 60 6.71 12.78 -15.39
N LYS A 61 7.49 13.72 -15.95
CA LYS A 61 7.86 14.98 -15.28
C LYS A 61 6.64 15.81 -14.91
N LEU A 62 5.71 16.00 -15.85
CA LEU A 62 4.48 16.76 -15.62
C LEU A 62 3.62 16.10 -14.52
N ILE A 63 3.44 14.78 -14.57
CA ILE A 63 2.70 14.03 -13.55
C ILE A 63 3.35 14.20 -12.17
N LEU A 64 4.69 14.18 -12.09
CA LEU A 64 5.38 14.41 -10.81
C LEU A 64 5.24 15.83 -10.30
N LEU A 65 5.28 16.83 -11.18
CA LEU A 65 5.05 18.21 -10.78
C LEU A 65 3.62 18.38 -10.26
N ILE A 66 2.62 17.80 -10.94
CA ILE A 66 1.23 17.81 -10.47
C ILE A 66 1.12 17.10 -9.12
N ALA A 67 1.71 15.90 -8.97
CA ALA A 67 1.66 15.16 -7.72
C ALA A 67 2.39 15.87 -6.57
N ALA A 68 3.51 16.55 -6.84
CA ALA A 68 4.21 17.36 -5.85
C ALA A 68 3.34 18.54 -5.40
N SER A 69 2.73 19.26 -6.35
CA SER A 69 1.81 20.36 -6.05
C SER A 69 0.59 19.87 -5.29
N LEU A 70 -0.03 18.76 -5.69
CA LEU A 70 -1.15 18.16 -4.99
C LEU A 70 -0.77 17.67 -3.60
N GLY A 71 0.44 17.11 -3.43
CA GLY A 71 0.95 16.71 -2.12
C GLY A 71 1.13 17.91 -1.20
N ILE A 72 1.73 19.00 -1.68
CA ILE A 72 1.86 20.25 -0.92
C ILE A 72 0.48 20.83 -0.58
N LEU A 73 -0.42 20.91 -1.57
CA LEU A 73 -1.77 21.43 -1.37
C LEU A 73 -2.53 20.57 -0.34
N ALA A 74 -2.48 19.25 -0.48
CA ALA A 74 -3.15 18.32 0.42
C ALA A 74 -2.77 18.62 1.88
N ILE A 75 -1.47 18.77 2.18
CA ILE A 75 -0.94 19.06 3.53
C ILE A 75 -1.36 20.43 4.06
N THR A 76 -1.52 21.42 3.17
CA THR A 76 -1.88 22.79 3.58
C THR A 76 -3.37 22.98 3.86
N TYR A 77 -4.23 22.05 3.40
CA TYR A 77 -5.68 22.13 3.58
C TYR A 77 -6.18 20.96 4.45
N GLU A 78 -7.33 21.13 5.13
CA GLU A 78 -7.94 20.11 6.02
C GLU A 78 -8.38 18.80 5.31
N TRP A 79 -8.07 18.64 4.02
CA TRP A 79 -8.40 17.47 3.20
C TRP A 79 -7.20 16.50 3.08
N ASP A 80 -6.11 16.78 3.81
CA ASP A 80 -4.82 16.08 3.74
C ASP A 80 -4.96 14.56 3.87
N LEU A 81 -5.64 14.11 4.90
CA LEU A 81 -5.78 12.71 5.23
C LEU A 81 -6.78 12.02 4.30
N LEU A 82 -7.93 12.64 4.05
CA LEU A 82 -8.98 12.05 3.21
C LEU A 82 -8.45 11.74 1.82
N THR A 83 -7.84 12.72 1.16
CA THR A 83 -7.35 12.56 -0.20
C THR A 83 -6.20 11.54 -0.26
N LEU A 84 -5.37 11.45 0.78
CA LEU A 84 -4.29 10.48 0.85
C LEU A 84 -4.80 9.06 1.08
N VAL A 85 -5.80 8.89 1.96
CA VAL A 85 -6.47 7.61 2.20
C VAL A 85 -7.03 7.08 0.89
N PHE A 86 -7.74 7.89 0.11
CA PHE A 86 -8.23 7.48 -1.20
C PHE A 86 -7.10 7.11 -2.17
N TYR A 87 -6.05 7.93 -2.25
CA TYR A 87 -4.95 7.71 -3.17
C TYR A 87 -4.15 6.44 -2.83
N PHE A 88 -3.85 6.25 -1.56
CA PHE A 88 -3.19 5.07 -1.03
C PHE A 88 -4.05 3.82 -1.21
N GLY A 89 -5.35 3.88 -0.91
CA GLY A 89 -6.27 2.76 -1.09
C GLY A 89 -6.32 2.28 -2.54
N LEU A 90 -6.40 3.20 -3.50
CA LEU A 90 -6.38 2.86 -4.92
C LEU A 90 -5.05 2.24 -5.33
N HIS A 91 -3.94 2.85 -4.89
CA HIS A 91 -2.61 2.32 -5.11
C HIS A 91 -2.46 0.89 -4.57
N HIS A 92 -2.90 0.66 -3.34
CA HIS A 92 -2.86 -0.65 -2.71
C HIS A 92 -3.70 -1.68 -3.47
N ALA A 93 -4.93 -1.35 -3.85
CA ALA A 93 -5.81 -2.23 -4.60
C ALA A 93 -5.21 -2.63 -5.97
N LEU A 94 -4.59 -1.68 -6.67
CA LEU A 94 -3.89 -1.93 -7.93
C LEU A 94 -2.65 -2.79 -7.72
N ALA A 95 -1.82 -2.45 -6.73
CA ALA A 95 -0.61 -3.20 -6.41
C ALA A 95 -0.97 -4.66 -6.11
N GLU A 96 -1.90 -4.93 -5.21
CA GLU A 96 -2.29 -6.29 -4.84
C GLU A 96 -2.86 -7.08 -6.01
N THR A 97 -3.68 -6.43 -6.85
CA THR A 97 -4.33 -7.07 -8.00
C THR A 97 -3.34 -7.47 -9.08
N TYR A 98 -2.43 -6.56 -9.46
CA TYR A 98 -1.58 -6.71 -10.64
C TYR A 98 -0.15 -7.21 -10.32
N PHE A 99 0.22 -7.29 -9.04
CA PHE A 99 1.57 -7.70 -8.63
C PHE A 99 2.03 -9.01 -9.28
N GLY A 100 3.10 -8.92 -10.08
CA GLY A 100 3.78 -10.07 -10.69
C GLY A 100 2.99 -10.79 -11.79
N LYS A 101 1.92 -10.19 -12.34
CA LYS A 101 1.08 -10.83 -13.35
C LYS A 101 1.36 -10.27 -14.75
N VAL A 102 1.40 -11.17 -15.74
CA VAL A 102 1.49 -10.84 -17.17
C VAL A 102 0.27 -10.03 -17.61
N GLN A 103 0.41 -9.29 -18.72
CA GLN A 103 -0.70 -8.58 -19.35
C GLN A 103 -1.92 -9.50 -19.51
N PRO A 104 -3.08 -9.10 -18.97
CA PRO A 104 -4.30 -9.88 -19.06
C PRO A 104 -4.96 -9.74 -20.44
N SER A 105 -5.70 -10.78 -20.86
CA SER A 105 -6.73 -10.63 -21.90
C SER A 105 -7.83 -9.68 -21.43
N VAL A 106 -8.75 -9.29 -22.33
CA VAL A 106 -9.89 -8.42 -21.98
C VAL A 106 -10.72 -9.01 -20.83
N LEU A 107 -11.05 -10.30 -20.90
CA LEU A 107 -11.81 -10.98 -19.84
C LEU A 107 -11.05 -11.01 -18.51
N GLU A 108 -9.74 -11.27 -18.54
CA GLU A 108 -8.91 -11.24 -17.34
C GLU A 108 -8.75 -9.82 -16.77
N SER A 109 -8.82 -8.78 -17.62
CA SER A 109 -8.82 -7.38 -17.20
C SER A 109 -10.07 -7.04 -16.41
N TRP A 110 -11.25 -7.48 -16.89
CA TRP A 110 -12.52 -7.32 -16.18
C TRP A 110 -12.50 -8.00 -14.80
N LYS A 111 -12.02 -9.25 -14.73
CA LYS A 111 -11.87 -9.97 -13.45
C LYS A 111 -10.95 -9.23 -12.49
N ARG A 112 -9.83 -8.68 -12.98
CA ARG A 112 -8.92 -7.86 -12.16
C ARG A 112 -9.58 -6.57 -11.72
N GLY A 113 -10.40 -5.93 -12.56
CA GLY A 113 -11.20 -4.76 -12.19
C GLY A 113 -12.11 -5.04 -10.99
N LEU A 114 -12.82 -6.18 -10.99
CA LEU A 114 -13.64 -6.60 -9.85
C LEU A 114 -12.81 -6.75 -8.57
N LEU A 115 -11.60 -7.32 -8.67
CA LEU A 115 -10.71 -7.45 -7.54
C LEU A 115 -10.21 -6.09 -7.03
N VAL A 116 -9.86 -5.15 -7.91
CA VAL A 116 -9.49 -3.77 -7.52
C VAL A 116 -10.65 -3.12 -6.77
N VAL A 117 -11.87 -3.18 -7.31
CA VAL A 117 -13.07 -2.61 -6.69
C VAL A 117 -13.30 -3.23 -5.31
N SER A 118 -13.16 -4.55 -5.18
CA SER A 118 -13.31 -5.26 -3.91
C SER A 118 -12.29 -4.79 -2.86
N ILE A 119 -11.02 -4.73 -3.22
CA ILE A 119 -9.96 -4.32 -2.28
C ILE A 119 -10.13 -2.86 -1.89
N PHE A 120 -10.37 -1.99 -2.86
CA PHE A 120 -10.49 -0.56 -2.62
C PHE A 120 -11.69 -0.21 -1.76
N SER A 121 -12.87 -0.77 -2.06
CA SER A 121 -14.07 -0.56 -1.23
C SER A 121 -13.94 -1.16 0.17
N SER A 122 -13.27 -2.33 0.29
CA SER A 122 -12.97 -2.91 1.60
C SER A 122 -12.08 -1.99 2.43
N TYR A 123 -11.05 -1.43 1.81
CA TYR A 123 -10.15 -0.48 2.44
C TYR A 123 -10.89 0.77 2.92
N LEU A 124 -11.67 1.42 2.05
CA LEU A 124 -12.41 2.64 2.39
C LEU A 124 -13.43 2.40 3.54
N PHE A 125 -14.07 1.23 3.57
CA PHE A 125 -14.96 0.87 4.67
C PHE A 125 -14.19 0.58 5.97
N ALA A 126 -13.04 -0.09 5.87
CA ALA A 126 -12.21 -0.42 7.01
C ALA A 126 -11.71 0.85 7.71
N THR A 127 -11.22 1.82 6.94
CA THR A 127 -10.69 3.11 7.41
C THR A 127 -11.75 4.20 7.52
N ARG A 128 -13.03 3.84 7.67
CA ARG A 128 -14.13 4.82 7.65
C ARG A 128 -14.10 5.86 8.77
N ALA A 129 -13.42 5.55 9.87
CA ALA A 129 -13.22 6.51 10.97
C ALA A 129 -12.30 7.68 10.53
N ASP A 130 -11.33 7.41 9.66
CA ASP A 130 -10.39 8.40 9.13
C ASP A 130 -10.99 9.25 8.01
N THR A 131 -12.00 8.75 7.29
CA THR A 131 -12.56 9.44 6.12
C THR A 131 -13.66 10.43 6.48
N GLY A 132 -14.30 10.31 7.65
CA GLY A 132 -15.43 11.17 8.04
C GLY A 132 -16.65 11.07 7.12
N MET A 133 -16.73 10.04 6.27
CA MET A 133 -17.78 9.90 5.27
C MET A 133 -19.12 9.47 5.89
N SER A 134 -20.22 9.78 5.20
CA SER A 134 -21.57 9.48 5.68
C SER A 134 -21.81 7.99 5.86
N TYR A 135 -22.77 7.64 6.74
CA TYR A 135 -23.20 6.26 6.94
C TYR A 135 -23.61 5.57 5.63
N SER A 136 -24.36 6.25 4.77
CA SER A 136 -24.80 5.72 3.47
C SER A 136 -23.63 5.42 2.53
N PHE A 137 -22.60 6.26 2.51
CA PHE A 137 -21.38 6.02 1.74
C PHE A 137 -20.67 4.76 2.26
N ASN A 138 -20.49 4.66 3.58
CA ASN A 138 -19.84 3.52 4.21
C ASN A 138 -20.61 2.21 3.94
N ALA A 139 -21.93 2.21 4.12
CA ALA A 139 -22.78 1.04 3.82
C ALA A 139 -22.66 0.61 2.35
N THR A 140 -22.59 1.59 1.44
CA THR A 140 -22.38 1.33 0.00
C THR A 140 -21.01 0.72 -0.26
N MET A 141 -19.94 1.21 0.38
CA MET A 141 -18.59 0.62 0.24
C MET A 141 -18.54 -0.82 0.77
N LEU A 142 -19.18 -1.12 1.90
CA LEU A 142 -19.30 -2.50 2.40
C LEU A 142 -20.05 -3.40 1.40
N ALA A 143 -21.21 -2.93 0.90
CA ALA A 143 -21.99 -3.69 -0.08
C ALA A 143 -21.21 -3.95 -1.37
N ILE A 144 -20.49 -2.95 -1.89
CA ILE A 144 -19.63 -3.08 -3.07
C ILE A 144 -18.50 -4.08 -2.80
N SER A 145 -17.85 -4.02 -1.64
CA SER A 145 -16.79 -4.95 -1.24
C SER A 145 -17.25 -6.40 -1.29
N LEU A 146 -18.36 -6.70 -0.60
CA LEU A 146 -18.93 -8.04 -0.50
C LEU A 146 -19.42 -8.55 -1.86
N THR A 147 -20.13 -7.70 -2.62
CA THR A 147 -20.70 -8.06 -3.92
C THR A 147 -19.60 -8.32 -4.96
N SER A 148 -18.62 -7.41 -5.07
CA SER A 148 -17.53 -7.55 -6.03
C SER A 148 -16.63 -8.75 -5.74
N SER A 149 -16.35 -9.04 -4.46
CA SER A 149 -15.65 -10.27 -4.07
C SER A 149 -16.47 -11.52 -4.39
N SER A 150 -17.77 -11.53 -4.07
CA SER A 150 -18.64 -12.67 -4.34
C SER A 150 -18.74 -12.99 -5.83
N ILE A 151 -18.88 -11.96 -6.67
CA ILE A 151 -18.84 -12.10 -8.14
C ILE A 151 -17.48 -12.64 -8.56
N TYR A 152 -16.38 -12.05 -8.07
CA TYR A 152 -15.02 -12.47 -8.41
C TYR A 152 -14.78 -13.96 -8.08
N LEU A 153 -15.13 -14.39 -6.86
CA LEU A 153 -14.97 -15.78 -6.41
C LEU A 153 -15.86 -16.75 -7.22
N SER A 154 -17.08 -16.34 -7.57
CA SER A 154 -17.99 -17.14 -8.40
C SER A 154 -17.44 -17.42 -9.79
N LEU A 155 -16.70 -16.47 -10.38
CA LEU A 155 -16.00 -16.65 -11.66
C LEU A 155 -14.86 -17.69 -11.59
N PHE A 156 -14.42 -18.05 -10.38
CA PHE A 156 -13.39 -19.06 -10.13
C PHE A 156 -13.90 -20.27 -9.34
N LYS A 157 -15.23 -20.47 -9.24
CA LYS A 157 -15.85 -21.55 -8.45
C LYS A 157 -15.20 -22.92 -8.65
N ALA A 158 -14.90 -23.30 -9.89
CA ALA A 158 -14.28 -24.58 -10.21
C ALA A 158 -12.90 -24.78 -9.56
N LYS A 159 -12.11 -23.70 -9.41
CA LYS A 159 -10.81 -23.74 -8.72
C LYS A 159 -10.96 -23.76 -7.19
N LEU A 160 -12.06 -23.21 -6.66
CA LEU A 160 -12.34 -23.17 -5.23
C LEU A 160 -12.80 -24.53 -4.69
N PHE A 161 -13.55 -25.31 -5.48
CA PHE A 161 -13.98 -26.65 -5.09
C PHE A 161 -12.90 -27.74 -5.29
N ASP A 162 -11.82 -27.42 -6.01
CA ASP A 162 -10.67 -28.31 -6.17
C ASP A 162 -9.61 -28.05 -5.09
N LYS A 163 -9.51 -28.97 -4.12
CA LYS A 163 -8.55 -28.89 -3.01
C LYS A 163 -7.10 -28.73 -3.47
N SER A 164 -6.74 -29.28 -4.63
CA SER A 164 -5.37 -29.17 -5.16
C SER A 164 -5.06 -27.76 -5.71
N LYS A 165 -6.09 -27.00 -6.09
CA LYS A 165 -5.96 -25.69 -6.76
C LYS A 165 -6.28 -24.50 -5.86
N ILE A 166 -7.09 -24.70 -4.81
CA ILE A 166 -7.55 -23.61 -3.93
C ILE A 166 -6.37 -22.86 -3.27
N LEU A 167 -5.35 -23.57 -2.78
CA LEU A 167 -4.19 -22.94 -2.13
C LEU A 167 -3.39 -22.08 -3.12
N GLY A 168 -3.21 -22.55 -4.35
CA GLY A 168 -2.55 -21.78 -5.41
C GLY A 168 -3.37 -20.56 -5.83
N PHE A 169 -4.69 -20.68 -5.88
CA PHE A 169 -5.58 -19.55 -6.13
C PHE A 169 -5.49 -18.49 -5.02
N LEU A 170 -5.66 -18.90 -3.76
CA LEU A 170 -5.62 -17.98 -2.62
C LEU A 170 -4.23 -17.37 -2.41
N ASN A 171 -3.14 -18.03 -2.81
CA ASN A 171 -1.81 -17.41 -2.83
C ASN A 171 -1.71 -16.24 -3.81
N ASN A 172 -2.34 -16.36 -4.98
CA ASN A 172 -2.25 -15.37 -6.06
C ASN A 172 -3.31 -14.27 -5.97
N HIS A 173 -4.37 -14.52 -5.20
CA HIS A 173 -5.55 -13.68 -5.07
C HIS A 173 -6.01 -13.56 -3.60
N SER A 174 -5.07 -13.60 -2.65
CA SER A 174 -5.36 -13.58 -1.21
C SER A 174 -6.32 -12.45 -0.81
N TRP A 175 -6.17 -11.29 -1.43
CA TRP A 175 -6.99 -10.13 -1.18
C TRP A 175 -8.44 -10.22 -1.62
N SER A 176 -8.82 -11.22 -2.42
CA SER A 176 -10.24 -11.49 -2.69
C SER A 176 -10.99 -11.96 -1.45
N ILE A 177 -10.28 -12.51 -0.45
CA ILE A 177 -10.86 -12.87 0.84
C ILE A 177 -10.40 -11.92 1.95
N ILE A 178 -9.12 -11.51 1.98
CA ILE A 178 -8.59 -10.63 3.04
C ILE A 178 -9.33 -9.30 3.07
N GLY A 179 -9.57 -8.65 1.93
CA GLY A 179 -10.27 -7.36 1.88
C GLY A 179 -11.67 -7.43 2.50
N PRO A 180 -12.58 -8.26 1.98
CA PRO A 180 -13.91 -8.44 2.56
C PRO A 180 -13.91 -8.86 4.03
N SER A 181 -13.00 -9.76 4.44
CA SER A 181 -12.86 -10.14 5.84
C SER A 181 -12.46 -8.97 6.72
N LEU A 182 -11.56 -8.10 6.23
CA LEU A 182 -11.16 -6.88 6.91
C LEU A 182 -12.33 -5.90 7.03
N ALA A 183 -13.12 -5.74 5.96
CA ALA A 183 -14.31 -4.89 5.97
C ALA A 183 -15.36 -5.40 6.97
N ILE A 184 -15.60 -6.71 7.03
CA ILE A 184 -16.50 -7.33 8.00
C ILE A 184 -15.99 -7.09 9.41
N PHE A 185 -14.72 -7.39 9.69
CA PHE A 185 -14.09 -7.13 10.98
C PHE A 185 -14.23 -5.66 11.38
N ALA A 186 -14.06 -4.76 10.42
CA ALA A 186 -14.14 -3.34 10.67
C ALA A 186 -15.52 -2.87 11.10
N ILE A 187 -16.61 -3.63 10.89
CA ILE A 187 -17.96 -3.28 11.39
C ILE A 187 -17.91 -2.96 12.89
N TRP A 188 -17.18 -3.78 13.66
CA TRP A 188 -17.07 -3.63 15.11
C TRP A 188 -15.95 -2.67 15.52
N SER A 189 -14.82 -2.69 14.82
CA SER A 189 -13.67 -1.84 15.11
C SER A 189 -13.13 -1.25 13.81
N PRO A 190 -13.49 -0.01 13.45
CA PRO A 190 -12.80 0.69 12.36
C PRO A 190 -11.29 0.59 12.55
N ILE A 191 -10.57 0.43 11.45
CA ILE A 191 -9.12 0.25 11.46
C ILE A 191 -8.49 1.57 11.06
N ASP A 192 -7.61 2.10 11.90
CA ASP A 192 -6.88 3.31 11.57
C ASP A 192 -6.04 3.09 10.31
N TRP A 193 -6.13 4.03 9.36
CA TRP A 193 -5.39 3.99 8.10
C TRP A 193 -3.87 3.76 8.29
N LYS A 194 -3.29 4.22 9.41
CA LYS A 194 -1.89 3.99 9.80
C LYS A 194 -1.55 2.50 9.86
N ILE A 195 -2.49 1.66 10.30
CA ILE A 195 -2.32 0.20 10.39
C ILE A 195 -2.20 -0.43 9.01
N ILE A 196 -3.02 0.02 8.05
CA ILE A 196 -2.93 -0.48 6.67
C ILE A 196 -1.63 -0.01 6.00
N ILE A 197 -1.18 1.20 6.31
CA ILE A 197 0.11 1.69 5.84
C ILE A 197 1.28 0.90 6.45
N LEU A 198 1.24 0.62 7.75
CA LEU A 198 2.24 -0.23 8.41
C LEU A 198 2.27 -1.63 7.82
N TYR A 199 1.09 -2.20 7.55
CA TYR A 199 0.97 -3.45 6.81
C TYR A 199 1.69 -3.35 5.46
N HIS A 200 1.44 -2.29 4.70
CA HIS A 200 2.08 -2.07 3.39
C HIS A 200 3.60 -1.99 3.52
N PHE A 201 4.12 -1.17 4.42
CA PHE A 201 5.57 -1.03 4.62
C PHE A 201 6.23 -2.36 4.99
N THR A 202 5.61 -3.10 5.90
CA THR A 202 6.12 -4.37 6.38
C THR A 202 6.05 -5.44 5.28
N PHE A 203 4.89 -5.60 4.64
CA PHE A 203 4.68 -6.61 3.61
C PHE A 203 5.59 -6.41 2.41
N TYR A 204 5.66 -5.18 1.87
CA TYR A 204 6.51 -4.88 0.73
C TYR A 204 8.00 -4.84 1.09
N GLY A 205 8.35 -4.48 2.33
CA GLY A 205 9.72 -4.61 2.84
C GLY A 205 10.18 -6.07 2.95
N LEU A 206 9.26 -7.00 3.23
CA LEU A 206 9.51 -8.43 3.33
C LEU A 206 9.41 -9.17 1.99
N LEU A 207 9.08 -8.47 0.90
CA LEU A 207 8.86 -9.08 -0.41
C LEU A 207 10.04 -9.93 -0.95
N PRO A 208 11.33 -9.62 -0.70
CA PRO A 208 12.43 -10.52 -1.07
C PRO A 208 12.43 -11.89 -0.38
N LEU A 209 11.56 -12.11 0.62
CA LEU A 209 11.30 -13.46 1.16
C LEU A 209 10.45 -14.30 0.20
N LEU A 210 9.52 -13.66 -0.53
CA LEU A 210 8.64 -14.30 -1.50
C LEU A 210 9.31 -14.44 -2.87
N LYS A 211 10.09 -13.45 -3.31
CA LYS A 211 10.77 -13.42 -4.61
C LYS A 211 12.29 -13.45 -4.46
N LYS A 212 12.86 -14.66 -4.40
CA LYS A 212 14.30 -14.87 -4.19
C LYS A 212 15.17 -14.35 -5.35
N ASP A 213 14.58 -14.25 -6.54
CA ASP A 213 15.16 -13.71 -7.78
C ASP A 213 15.22 -12.18 -7.79
N MET A 214 14.40 -11.50 -6.96
CA MET A 214 14.34 -10.04 -6.91
C MET A 214 15.65 -9.41 -6.41
N VAL A 215 16.31 -10.05 -5.43
CA VAL A 215 17.63 -9.64 -4.93
C VAL A 215 18.44 -10.89 -4.57
N SER A 216 19.56 -11.11 -5.25
CA SER A 216 20.38 -12.31 -5.10
C SER A 216 21.78 -12.03 -4.52
N GLY A 217 22.39 -13.07 -3.92
CA GLY A 217 23.77 -13.05 -3.42
C GLY A 217 24.07 -11.91 -2.44
N ALA A 218 25.24 -11.28 -2.62
CA ALA A 218 25.71 -10.18 -1.77
C ALA A 218 24.75 -8.97 -1.73
N LYS A 219 24.01 -8.72 -2.82
CA LYS A 219 23.01 -7.63 -2.86
C LYS A 219 21.85 -7.91 -1.90
N ARG A 220 21.47 -9.17 -1.70
CA ARG A 220 20.40 -9.56 -0.78
C ARG A 220 20.80 -9.29 0.67
N LYS A 221 22.03 -9.67 1.03
CA LYS A 221 22.59 -9.36 2.36
C LYS A 221 22.63 -7.85 2.59
N LYS A 222 23.11 -7.08 1.60
CA LYS A 222 23.12 -5.61 1.66
C LYS A 222 21.72 -5.01 1.83
N PHE A 223 20.73 -5.50 1.08
CA PHE A 223 19.33 -5.06 1.21
C PHE A 223 18.81 -5.24 2.63
N TRP A 224 19.01 -6.43 3.23
CA TRP A 224 18.54 -6.70 4.59
C TRP A 224 19.26 -5.87 5.65
N ILE A 225 20.57 -5.69 5.52
CA ILE A 225 21.35 -4.84 6.44
C ILE A 225 20.87 -3.40 6.34
N GLU A 226 20.76 -2.85 5.13
CA GLU A 226 20.26 -1.49 4.95
C GLU A 226 18.82 -1.35 5.47
N GLY A 227 17.93 -2.30 5.14
CA GLY A 227 16.57 -2.33 5.65
C GLY A 227 16.51 -2.29 7.18
N ALA A 228 17.26 -3.16 7.85
CA ALA A 228 17.32 -3.22 9.32
C ALA A 228 17.91 -1.94 9.93
N VAL A 229 19.00 -1.43 9.38
CA VAL A 229 19.66 -0.20 9.89
C VAL A 229 18.76 1.01 9.73
N TRP A 230 18.19 1.24 8.54
CA TRP A 230 17.38 2.43 8.30
C TRP A 230 16.05 2.39 9.06
N ASN A 231 15.38 1.24 9.14
CA ASN A 231 14.18 1.11 9.99
C ASN A 231 14.53 1.24 11.48
N GLY A 232 15.63 0.65 11.94
CA GLY A 232 16.07 0.77 13.33
C GLY A 232 16.40 2.21 13.73
N LEU A 233 17.13 2.95 12.88
CA LEU A 233 17.43 4.36 13.10
C LEU A 233 16.17 5.24 13.03
N GLY A 234 15.29 5.00 12.06
CA GLY A 234 14.02 5.71 11.94
C GLY A 234 13.14 5.52 13.17
N LEU A 235 12.94 4.27 13.59
CA LEU A 235 12.20 3.94 14.81
C LEU A 235 12.82 4.58 16.05
N LEU A 236 14.14 4.48 16.23
CA LEU A 236 14.83 5.09 17.37
C LEU A 236 14.58 6.60 17.43
N LEU A 237 14.74 7.30 16.31
CA LEU A 237 14.54 8.75 16.21
C LEU A 237 13.11 9.14 16.61
N PHE A 238 12.10 8.51 16.00
CA PHE A 238 10.71 8.91 16.21
C PHE A 238 10.14 8.44 17.55
N LEU A 239 10.64 7.31 18.10
CA LEU A 239 10.28 6.90 19.47
C LEU A 239 10.88 7.85 20.51
N ILE A 240 12.14 8.28 20.35
CA ILE A 240 12.72 9.33 21.22
C ILE A 240 11.88 10.60 21.12
N LEU A 241 11.51 11.01 19.89
CA LEU A 241 10.69 12.20 19.68
C LEU A 241 9.30 12.07 20.34
N ALA A 242 8.66 10.90 20.29
CA ALA A 242 7.41 10.64 20.98
C ALA A 242 7.56 10.72 22.51
N VAL A 243 8.61 10.11 23.07
CA VAL A 243 8.89 10.19 24.52
C VAL A 243 9.11 11.64 24.96
N VAL A 244 9.87 12.42 24.18
CA VAL A 244 10.09 13.86 24.43
C VAL A 244 8.78 14.64 24.33
N ALA A 245 7.97 14.36 23.32
CA ALA A 245 6.67 14.99 23.12
C ALA A 245 5.72 14.76 24.31
N ILE A 246 5.67 13.52 24.84
CA ILE A 246 4.90 13.21 26.05
C ILE A 246 5.48 13.93 27.26
N LYS A 247 6.80 13.79 27.49
CA LYS A 247 7.48 14.32 28.68
C LYS A 247 7.32 15.84 28.82
N TRP A 248 7.29 16.56 27.70
CA TRP A 248 7.15 18.03 27.68
C TRP A 248 5.74 18.50 27.33
N ASN A 249 4.77 17.58 27.20
CA ASN A 249 3.40 17.88 26.78
C ASN A 249 3.34 18.73 25.49
N LYS A 250 4.16 18.36 24.49
CA LYS A 250 4.26 18.99 23.17
C LYS A 250 3.97 17.96 22.06
N PRO A 251 2.73 17.47 21.94
CA PRO A 251 2.36 16.51 20.88
C PRO A 251 2.59 17.06 19.46
N SER A 252 2.59 18.39 19.30
CA SER A 252 2.94 19.08 18.05
C SER A 252 4.36 18.78 17.56
N ALA A 253 5.24 18.22 18.39
CA ALA A 253 6.59 17.82 17.96
C ALA A 253 6.58 16.79 16.82
N LEU A 254 5.52 15.96 16.72
CA LEU A 254 5.34 15.00 15.63
C LEU A 254 4.56 15.59 14.44
N TYR A 255 3.98 16.78 14.57
CA TYR A 255 3.15 17.38 13.51
C TYR A 255 3.96 17.64 12.24
N ILE A 256 5.09 18.36 12.34
CA ILE A 256 5.92 18.69 11.17
C ILE A 256 6.42 17.42 10.46
N PRO A 257 7.02 16.44 11.17
CA PRO A 257 7.40 15.18 10.52
C PRO A 257 6.24 14.43 9.88
N THR A 258 5.05 14.48 10.49
CA THR A 258 3.85 13.87 9.92
C THR A 258 3.47 14.53 8.61
N GLN A 259 3.40 15.85 8.58
CA GLN A 259 3.09 16.59 7.36
C GLN A 259 4.11 16.34 6.25
N CYS A 260 5.41 16.30 6.57
CA CYS A 260 6.44 15.90 5.61
C CYS A 260 6.25 14.46 5.10
N PHE A 261 5.90 13.54 6.00
CA PHE A 261 5.65 12.15 5.63
C PHE A 261 4.42 11.99 4.73
N LEU A 262 3.33 12.74 4.97
CA LEU A 262 2.16 12.76 4.09
C LEU A 262 2.55 13.22 2.68
N ALA A 263 3.33 14.31 2.55
CA ALA A 263 3.87 14.79 1.27
C ALA A 263 4.66 13.74 0.53
N LEU A 264 5.59 13.10 1.26
CA LEU A 264 6.44 12.08 0.70
C LEU A 264 5.66 10.85 0.31
N THR A 265 4.57 10.52 1.02
CA THR A 265 3.70 9.40 0.67
C THR A 265 2.98 9.67 -0.66
N TYR A 266 2.46 10.88 -0.88
CA TYR A 266 1.92 11.28 -2.19
C TYR A 266 2.93 11.07 -3.31
N LEU A 267 4.12 11.66 -3.15
CA LEU A 267 5.18 11.55 -4.13
C LEU A 267 5.60 10.09 -4.35
N HIS A 268 5.71 9.32 -3.28
CA HIS A 268 6.09 7.92 -3.31
C HIS A 268 5.08 7.05 -4.08
N ILE A 269 3.79 7.24 -3.82
CA ILE A 269 2.73 6.55 -4.56
C ILE A 269 2.83 6.94 -6.05
N THR A 270 3.00 8.22 -6.37
CA THR A 270 3.17 8.66 -7.77
C THR A 270 4.39 8.04 -8.42
N TRP A 271 5.55 8.04 -7.75
CA TRP A 271 6.77 7.38 -8.23
C TRP A 271 6.52 5.91 -8.55
N SER A 272 5.78 5.21 -7.69
CA SER A 272 5.44 3.80 -7.92
C SER A 272 4.64 3.64 -9.23
N PHE A 273 3.71 4.55 -9.54
CA PHE A 273 2.98 4.52 -10.80
C PHE A 273 3.84 4.87 -12.02
N LEU A 274 4.96 5.57 -11.86
CA LEU A 274 5.85 5.93 -12.96
C LEU A 274 6.91 4.88 -13.27
N ILE A 275 7.18 3.97 -12.34
CA ILE A 275 8.28 3.00 -12.49
C ILE A 275 7.84 1.54 -12.36
N SER A 276 6.64 1.28 -11.82
CA SER A 276 6.21 -0.10 -11.56
C SER A 276 5.85 -0.83 -12.85
N PRO A 277 6.54 -1.93 -13.20
CA PRO A 277 6.18 -2.74 -14.34
C PRO A 277 4.84 -3.47 -14.14
N ALA A 278 4.39 -3.57 -12.89
CA ALA A 278 3.13 -4.22 -12.52
C ALA A 278 1.90 -3.35 -12.78
N ASN A 279 2.06 -2.10 -13.23
CA ASN A 279 0.91 -1.26 -13.56
C ASN A 279 0.07 -1.86 -14.70
N PRO A 280 -1.25 -1.73 -14.66
CA PRO A 280 -2.09 -2.04 -15.81
C PRO A 280 -1.75 -1.13 -17.00
N GLU A 281 -1.99 -1.63 -18.22
CA GLU A 281 -1.59 -0.94 -19.45
C GLU A 281 -2.20 0.44 -19.63
N TRP A 282 -3.43 0.66 -19.16
CA TRP A 282 -4.04 1.98 -19.21
C TRP A 282 -3.29 2.99 -18.34
N ILE A 283 -2.78 2.60 -17.15
CA ILE A 283 -1.92 3.46 -16.34
C ILE A 283 -0.61 3.71 -17.06
N LYS A 284 0.02 2.65 -17.57
CA LYS A 284 1.28 2.75 -18.31
C LYS A 284 1.19 3.74 -19.47
N ARG A 285 0.10 3.72 -20.24
CA ARG A 285 -0.19 4.69 -21.31
C ARG A 285 -0.30 6.13 -20.78
N ILE A 286 -1.02 6.34 -19.68
CA ILE A 286 -1.16 7.66 -19.05
C ILE A 286 0.20 8.19 -18.59
N VAL A 287 1.02 7.34 -17.98
CA VAL A 287 2.30 7.75 -17.39
C VAL A 287 3.48 7.78 -18.37
N GLY A 288 3.28 7.33 -19.61
CA GLY A 288 4.31 7.26 -20.64
C GLY A 288 5.20 6.00 -20.60
N GLN A 289 4.92 5.06 -19.68
CA GLN A 289 5.58 3.76 -19.68
C GLN A 289 5.04 2.93 -20.86
N GLY A 290 5.89 2.56 -21.82
CA GLY A 290 5.46 1.73 -22.95
C GLY A 290 5.42 2.42 -24.31
N ALA A 291 5.77 3.72 -24.38
CA ALA A 291 6.21 4.34 -25.62
C ALA A 291 7.64 3.85 -25.98
N LYS A 292 7.78 2.58 -26.36
CA LYS A 292 8.89 2.17 -27.22
C LYS A 292 8.52 2.61 -28.64
N THR A 293 9.16 3.70 -29.08
CA THR A 293 9.61 3.95 -30.46
C THR A 293 8.83 3.22 -31.56
N ALA A 294 7.81 3.88 -32.10
CA ALA A 294 7.52 3.75 -33.52
C ALA A 294 8.51 4.66 -34.26
N VAL A 295 9.67 4.11 -34.58
CA VAL A 295 10.55 4.55 -35.67
C VAL A 295 10.96 3.29 -36.40
#